data_AF-A0AAI9T8W6-F1
#
_entry.id   AF-A0AAI9T8W6-F1
#
_cell.length_a   1.000
_cell.length_b   1.000
_cell.length_c   1.000
_cell.angle_alpha   90.00
_cell.angle_beta   90.00
_cell.angle_gamma   90.00
#
_symmetry.space_group_name_H-M   'P 1'
#
loop_
_entity.id
_entity.type
_entity.pdbx_description
1 polymer ?
#
loop_
_entity_poly.entity_id
_entity_poly.type
_entity_poly.pdbx_seq_one_letter_code
_entity_poly.pdbx_strand_id
1 'polypeptide(L)'
;MDTLLSQLDTLVLKPELAPLLSLVKGARNGIVYGSKVRFPHALVMIFLFRSGTIREKTKLVLKATRQHARNLSTFAIIYKASMIVLRNIPGGAGKEGRYDSFFAGLLGGYAVFGRQPGSISQQIVIYVFARVMLALAKLAVQPNMHPLSSLITSDSRTKITNNAYPVFAGMTWAMVMYIFRWHPETLASSLRSSMVYIYGDSDHWDSLRTLLVHNK
;
A
#
# COMPACT_ATOMS: atom_id res chain seq x y z
N MET A 1 -17.32 -29.97 23.61
CA MET A 1 -16.72 -28.85 22.84
C MET A 1 -15.84 -29.39 21.72
N ASP A 2 -15.03 -30.42 22.00
CA ASP A 2 -14.10 -31.02 21.02
C ASP A 2 -14.78 -31.76 19.86
N THR A 3 -15.96 -32.35 20.09
CA THR A 3 -16.78 -32.98 19.03
C THR A 3 -17.39 -31.99 18.04
N LEU A 4 -17.77 -30.79 18.50
CA LEU A 4 -18.23 -29.72 17.62
C LEU A 4 -17.07 -29.13 16.80
N LEU A 5 -15.91 -28.96 17.43
CA LEU A 5 -14.70 -28.48 16.74
C LEU A 5 -14.25 -29.48 15.67
N SER A 6 -14.24 -30.78 15.96
CA SER A 6 -13.83 -31.80 14.98
C SER A 6 -14.81 -31.92 13.80
N GLN A 7 -16.12 -31.77 14.04
CA GLN A 7 -17.12 -31.70 12.96
C GLN A 7 -16.95 -30.46 12.09
N LEU A 8 -16.64 -29.30 12.68
CA LEU A 8 -16.33 -28.08 11.94
C LEU A 8 -15.02 -28.20 11.16
N ASP A 9 -14.00 -28.84 11.71
CA ASP A 9 -12.73 -29.09 11.01
C ASP A 9 -12.96 -29.99 9.79
N THR A 10 -13.76 -31.04 9.94
CA THR A 10 -14.13 -31.94 8.85
C THR A 10 -14.88 -31.19 7.74
N LEU A 11 -15.72 -30.20 8.10
CA LEU A 11 -16.42 -29.35 7.15
C LEU A 11 -15.47 -28.35 6.44
N VAL A 12 -14.54 -27.75 7.17
CA VAL A 12 -13.55 -26.79 6.64
C VAL A 12 -12.56 -27.46 5.68
N LEU A 13 -12.27 -28.75 5.88
CA LEU A 13 -11.36 -29.53 5.04
C LEU A 13 -11.98 -30.04 3.74
N LYS A 14 -13.29 -29.83 3.50
CA LYS A 14 -13.95 -30.24 2.26
C LYS A 14 -13.41 -29.44 1.06
N PRO A 15 -12.86 -30.10 0.02
CA PRO A 15 -12.29 -29.42 -1.15
C PRO A 15 -13.30 -28.53 -1.90
N GLU A 16 -14.58 -28.90 -1.88
CA GLU A 16 -15.68 -28.16 -2.51
C GLU A 16 -15.92 -26.79 -1.88
N LEU A 17 -15.69 -26.65 -0.57
CA LEU A 17 -15.86 -25.40 0.16
C LEU A 17 -14.60 -24.53 0.09
N ALA A 18 -13.45 -25.09 -0.31
CA ALA A 18 -12.17 -24.39 -0.31
C ALA A 18 -12.19 -23.05 -1.08
N PRO A 19 -12.81 -22.92 -2.27
CA PRO A 19 -12.89 -21.63 -2.97
C PRO A 19 -13.63 -20.56 -2.15
N LEU A 20 -14.79 -20.89 -1.58
CA LEU A 20 -15.60 -19.98 -0.76
C LEU A 20 -14.92 -19.64 0.57
N LEU A 21 -14.36 -20.64 1.25
CA LEU A 21 -13.59 -20.44 2.48
C LEU A 21 -12.34 -19.57 2.22
N SER A 22 -11.76 -19.63 1.03
CA SER A 22 -10.64 -18.76 0.65
C SER A 22 -11.04 -17.28 0.56
N LEU A 23 -12.31 -16.97 0.23
CA LEU A 23 -12.84 -15.61 0.25
C LEU A 23 -12.93 -15.11 1.70
N VAL A 24 -13.52 -15.92 2.58
CA VAL A 24 -13.69 -15.59 4.01
C VAL A 24 -12.32 -15.40 4.68
N LYS A 25 -11.38 -16.33 4.43
CA LYS A 25 -10.01 -16.23 4.96
C LYS A 25 -9.26 -15.04 4.39
N GLY A 26 -9.43 -14.74 3.09
CA GLY A 26 -8.88 -13.56 2.44
C GLY A 26 -9.40 -12.27 3.07
N ALA A 27 -10.72 -12.17 3.27
CA ALA A 27 -11.37 -11.05 3.91
C ALA A 27 -10.86 -10.82 5.35
N ARG A 28 -10.80 -11.89 6.15
CA ARG A 28 -10.27 -11.87 7.53
C ARG A 28 -8.82 -11.44 7.56
N ASN A 29 -7.98 -11.97 6.67
CA ASN A 29 -6.56 -11.62 6.60
C ASN A 29 -6.37 -10.15 6.20
N GLY A 30 -7.18 -9.64 5.26
CA GLY A 30 -7.19 -8.22 4.90
C GLY A 30 -7.56 -7.33 6.08
N ILE A 31 -8.54 -7.72 6.88
CA ILE A 31 -8.93 -7.00 8.11
C ILE A 31 -7.77 -7.00 9.11
N VAL A 32 -7.26 -8.18 9.47
CA VAL A 32 -6.22 -8.32 10.49
C VAL A 32 -4.95 -7.58 10.10
N TYR A 33 -4.47 -7.78 8.87
CA TYR A 33 -3.27 -7.12 8.39
C TYR A 33 -3.46 -5.60 8.29
N GLY A 34 -4.56 -5.16 7.69
CA GLY A 34 -4.89 -3.74 7.57
C GLY A 34 -4.98 -3.05 8.93
N SER A 35 -5.62 -3.69 9.90
CA SER A 35 -5.69 -3.18 11.27
C SER A 35 -4.31 -3.09 11.93
N LYS A 36 -3.49 -4.15 11.83
CA LYS A 36 -2.16 -4.21 12.44
C LYS A 36 -1.21 -3.12 11.94
N VAL A 37 -1.26 -2.79 10.65
CA VAL A 37 -0.39 -1.76 10.08
C VAL A 37 -0.96 -0.37 10.28
N ARG A 38 -2.26 -0.18 10.05
CA ARG A 38 -2.85 1.17 10.07
C ARG A 38 -3.09 1.71 11.47
N PHE A 39 -3.44 0.85 12.43
CA PHE A 39 -3.76 1.30 13.79
C PHE A 39 -2.56 1.99 14.46
N PRO A 40 -1.35 1.38 14.54
CA PRO A 40 -0.20 2.04 15.17
C PRO A 40 0.18 3.34 14.44
N HIS A 41 0.17 3.31 13.10
CA HIS A 41 0.47 4.49 12.30
C HIS A 41 -0.53 5.63 12.56
N ALA A 42 -1.83 5.35 12.52
CA ALA A 42 -2.86 6.36 12.76
C ALA A 42 -2.82 6.86 14.21
N LEU A 43 -2.56 5.97 15.17
CA LEU A 43 -2.42 6.32 16.58
C LEU A 43 -1.30 7.35 16.77
N VAL A 44 -0.08 7.02 16.33
CA VAL A 44 1.08 7.92 16.46
C VAL A 44 0.83 9.23 15.71
N MET A 45 0.41 9.17 14.45
CA MET A 45 0.26 10.37 13.64
C MET A 45 -0.83 11.32 14.16
N ILE A 46 -1.97 10.79 14.64
CA ILE A 46 -3.09 11.62 15.12
C ILE A 46 -2.82 12.13 16.54
N PHE A 47 -2.24 11.32 17.42
CA PHE A 47 -1.99 11.77 18.79
C PHE A 47 -0.87 12.82 18.85
N LEU A 48 0.19 12.66 18.04
CA LEU A 48 1.33 13.58 18.03
C LEU A 48 1.07 14.84 17.22
N PHE A 49 0.49 14.74 16.02
CA PHE A 49 0.46 15.86 15.07
C PHE A 49 -0.93 16.49 14.86
N ARG A 50 -2.00 15.93 15.41
CA ARG A 50 -3.32 16.57 15.39
C ARG A 50 -3.70 17.13 16.75
N SER A 51 -4.36 18.28 16.72
CA SER A 51 -5.05 18.87 17.87
C SER A 51 -6.48 18.32 17.99
N GLY A 52 -7.02 18.29 19.21
CA GLY A 52 -8.38 17.82 19.50
C GLY A 52 -8.44 17.01 20.79
N THR A 53 -9.66 16.69 21.21
CA THR A 53 -9.92 15.90 22.43
C THR A 53 -9.49 14.44 22.24
N ILE A 54 -9.21 13.74 23.35
CA ILE A 54 -8.89 12.30 23.32
C ILE A 54 -9.99 11.50 22.61
N ARG A 55 -11.26 11.86 22.83
CA ARG A 55 -12.41 11.21 22.19
C ARG A 55 -12.38 11.36 20.67
N GLU A 56 -12.11 12.57 20.17
CA GLU A 56 -12.03 12.84 18.73
C GLU A 56 -10.84 12.12 18.10
N LYS A 57 -9.67 12.18 18.74
CA LYS A 57 -8.45 11.49 18.29
C LYS A 57 -8.69 9.98 18.18
N THR A 58 -9.23 9.35 19.22
CA THR A 58 -9.55 7.92 19.20
C THR A 58 -10.57 7.58 18.12
N LYS A 59 -11.61 8.39 17.93
CA LYS A 59 -12.60 8.20 16.86
C LYS A 59 -11.94 8.27 15.47
N LEU A 60 -11.02 9.20 15.26
CA LEU A 60 -10.27 9.33 14.00
C LEU A 60 -9.35 8.13 13.75
N VAL A 61 -8.64 7.65 14.77
CA VAL A 61 -7.78 6.46 14.68
C VAL A 61 -8.59 5.23 14.28
N LEU A 62 -9.71 4.98 14.97
CA LEU A 62 -10.58 3.84 14.69
C LEU A 62 -11.23 3.96 13.30
N LYS A 63 -11.69 5.16 12.91
CA LYS A 63 -12.25 5.41 11.58
C LYS A 63 -11.23 5.13 10.49
N ALA A 64 -10.00 5.63 10.63
CA ALA A 64 -8.94 5.41 9.65
C ALA A 64 -8.53 3.94 9.55
N THR A 65 -8.43 3.26 10.70
CA THR A 65 -8.11 1.83 10.77
C THR A 65 -9.21 1.00 10.10
N ARG A 66 -10.48 1.25 10.44
CA ARG A 66 -11.63 0.54 9.87
C ARG A 66 -11.73 0.75 8.36
N GLN A 67 -11.52 1.98 7.88
CA GLN A 67 -11.53 2.26 6.44
C GLN A 67 -10.45 1.48 5.71
N HIS A 68 -9.22 1.49 6.21
CA HIS A 68 -8.10 0.77 5.61
C HIS A 68 -8.35 -0.75 5.60
N ALA A 69 -8.73 -1.32 6.75
CA ALA A 69 -9.06 -2.73 6.90
C ALA A 69 -10.21 -3.17 5.97
N ARG A 70 -11.28 -2.35 5.86
CA ARG A 70 -12.40 -2.61 4.96
C ARG A 70 -11.96 -2.59 3.49
N ASN A 71 -11.12 -1.64 3.09
CA ASN A 71 -10.62 -1.57 1.72
C ASN A 71 -9.82 -2.84 1.37
N LEU A 72 -8.87 -3.25 2.21
CA LEU A 72 -8.07 -4.45 1.98
C LEU A 72 -8.92 -5.73 1.93
N SER A 73 -9.88 -5.84 2.85
CA SER A 73 -10.81 -6.96 2.90
C SER A 73 -11.67 -7.06 1.64
N THR A 74 -12.26 -5.93 1.23
CA THR A 74 -13.13 -5.85 0.04
C THR A 74 -12.34 -6.15 -1.23
N PHE A 75 -11.12 -5.61 -1.35
CA PHE A 75 -10.23 -5.92 -2.47
C PHE A 75 -9.92 -7.41 -2.54
N ALA A 76 -9.57 -8.04 -1.41
CA ALA A 76 -9.25 -9.46 -1.37
C ALA A 76 -10.45 -10.33 -1.78
N ILE A 77 -11.67 -9.97 -1.37
CA ILE A 77 -12.91 -10.67 -1.79
C ILE A 77 -13.11 -10.51 -3.30
N ILE A 78 -13.09 -9.28 -3.83
CA ILE A 78 -13.34 -9.03 -5.25
C ILE A 78 -12.30 -9.74 -6.11
N TYR A 79 -11.02 -9.61 -5.77
CA TYR A 79 -9.92 -10.26 -6.48
C TYR A 79 -10.12 -11.78 -6.52
N LYS A 80 -10.30 -12.42 -5.36
CA LYS A 80 -10.44 -13.88 -5.30
C LYS A 80 -11.73 -14.36 -5.96
N ALA A 81 -12.84 -13.65 -5.80
CA ALA A 81 -14.10 -13.98 -6.46
C ALA A 81 -13.94 -13.91 -7.98
N SER A 82 -13.26 -12.87 -8.49
CA SER A 82 -12.95 -12.72 -9.91
C SER A 82 -12.06 -13.86 -10.41
N MET A 83 -11.03 -14.25 -9.65
CA MET A 83 -10.19 -15.41 -9.98
C MET A 83 -10.97 -16.75 -9.97
N ILE A 84 -11.97 -16.88 -9.09
CA ILE A 84 -12.88 -18.04 -9.12
C ILE A 84 -13.75 -17.99 -10.37
N VAL A 85 -14.30 -16.85 -10.74
CA VAL A 85 -15.12 -16.74 -11.96
C VAL A 85 -14.27 -17.02 -13.19
N LEU A 86 -13.13 -16.33 -13.37
CA LEU A 86 -12.28 -16.43 -14.57
C LEU A 86 -11.79 -17.85 -14.85
N ARG A 87 -11.37 -18.60 -13.82
CA ARG A 87 -10.91 -20.00 -13.99
C ARG A 87 -12.03 -20.98 -14.39
N ASN A 88 -13.29 -20.59 -14.18
CA ASN A 88 -14.49 -21.41 -14.43
C ASN A 88 -15.25 -20.95 -15.70
N ILE A 89 -14.74 -19.98 -16.46
CA ILE A 89 -15.31 -19.58 -17.76
C ILE A 89 -15.02 -20.68 -18.80
N PRO A 90 -15.97 -21.00 -19.71
CA PRO A 90 -15.75 -21.99 -20.77
C PRO A 90 -14.51 -21.65 -21.61
N GLY A 91 -13.53 -22.56 -21.63
CA GLY A 91 -12.21 -22.35 -22.25
C GLY A 91 -11.05 -22.33 -21.24
N GLY A 92 -11.32 -22.03 -19.96
CA GLY A 92 -10.42 -22.26 -18.84
C GLY A 92 -10.66 -23.66 -18.27
N ALA A 93 -9.75 -24.60 -18.49
CA ALA A 93 -9.86 -25.98 -17.97
C ALA A 93 -9.63 -26.08 -16.45
N GLY A 94 -10.22 -25.18 -15.66
CA GLY A 94 -9.97 -25.04 -14.22
C GLY A 94 -8.59 -24.46 -13.86
N LYS A 95 -7.84 -23.96 -14.85
CA LYS A 95 -6.50 -23.38 -14.68
C LYS A 95 -6.57 -21.85 -14.76
N GLU A 96 -5.72 -21.19 -13.98
CA GLU A 96 -5.57 -19.73 -14.04
C GLU A 96 -4.91 -19.34 -15.37
N GLY A 97 -5.57 -18.44 -16.12
CA GLY A 97 -5.03 -17.84 -17.32
C GLY A 97 -3.89 -16.87 -17.00
N ARG A 98 -3.00 -16.64 -17.98
CA ARG A 98 -1.81 -15.78 -17.83
C ARG A 98 -2.13 -14.35 -17.35
N TYR A 99 -3.31 -13.84 -17.71
CA TYR A 99 -3.73 -12.47 -17.41
C TYR A 99 -4.90 -12.39 -16.42
N ASP A 100 -5.36 -13.50 -15.87
CA ASP A 100 -6.53 -13.52 -14.97
C ASP A 100 -6.27 -12.68 -13.73
N SER A 101 -5.08 -12.83 -13.14
CA SER A 101 -4.64 -12.06 -11.98
C SER A 101 -4.55 -10.56 -12.27
N PHE A 102 -4.15 -10.18 -13.50
CA PHE A 102 -4.11 -8.79 -13.94
C PHE A 102 -5.52 -8.20 -14.02
N PHE A 103 -6.46 -8.87 -14.69
CA PHE A 103 -7.82 -8.37 -14.83
C PHE A 103 -8.61 -8.41 -13.51
N ALA A 104 -8.43 -9.45 -12.69
CA ALA A 104 -9.00 -9.51 -11.35
C ALA A 104 -8.46 -8.38 -10.45
N GLY A 105 -7.16 -8.11 -10.54
CA GLY A 105 -6.51 -7.00 -9.85
C GLY A 105 -7.01 -5.64 -10.33
N LEU A 106 -7.18 -5.46 -11.63
CA LEU A 106 -7.73 -4.24 -12.24
C LEU A 106 -9.15 -3.96 -11.76
N LEU A 107 -10.02 -4.98 -11.81
CA LEU A 107 -11.41 -4.87 -11.34
C LEU A 107 -11.49 -4.52 -9.86
N GLY A 108 -10.74 -5.25 -9.01
CA GLY A 108 -10.68 -4.98 -7.57
C GLY A 108 -10.12 -3.60 -7.27
N GLY A 109 -9.07 -3.19 -8.00
CA GLY A 109 -8.42 -1.89 -7.85
C GLY A 109 -9.38 -0.74 -8.15
N TYR A 110 -10.06 -0.81 -9.29
CA TYR A 110 -11.05 0.17 -9.71
C TYR A 110 -12.25 0.23 -8.75
N ALA A 111 -12.81 -0.93 -8.39
CA ALA A 111 -13.99 -1.00 -7.53
C ALA A 111 -13.76 -0.47 -6.11
N VAL A 112 -12.59 -0.74 -5.52
CA VAL A 112 -12.29 -0.39 -4.13
C VAL A 112 -11.60 0.97 -3.99
N PHE A 113 -10.61 1.25 -4.85
CA PHE A 113 -9.78 2.45 -4.69
C PHE A 113 -10.12 3.56 -5.69
N GLY A 114 -10.74 3.22 -6.84
CA GLY A 114 -11.09 4.19 -7.88
C GLY A 114 -12.38 4.96 -7.64
N ARG A 115 -13.43 4.30 -7.11
CA ARG A 115 -14.77 4.91 -6.98
C ARG A 115 -14.89 5.99 -5.88
N GLN A 116 -14.05 5.93 -4.85
CA GLN A 116 -14.06 6.89 -3.74
C GLN A 116 -12.62 7.17 -3.26
N PRO A 117 -11.90 8.11 -3.89
CA PRO A 117 -10.52 8.40 -3.54
C PRO A 117 -10.46 9.20 -2.22
N GLY A 118 -10.51 8.50 -1.09
CA GLY A 118 -10.13 9.06 0.19
C GLY A 118 -8.61 9.12 0.36
N SER A 119 -8.12 9.95 1.29
CA SER A 119 -6.67 10.08 1.57
C SER A 119 -5.98 8.74 1.91
N ILE A 120 -6.71 7.82 2.54
CA ILE A 120 -6.23 6.47 2.85
C ILE A 120 -6.07 5.64 1.56
N SER A 121 -7.06 5.69 0.66
CA SER A 121 -7.00 4.98 -0.62
C SER A 121 -5.85 5.52 -1.48
N GLN A 122 -5.69 6.85 -1.54
CA GLN A 122 -4.58 7.48 -2.25
C GLN A 122 -3.22 7.07 -1.69
N GLN A 123 -3.05 7.03 -0.36
CA GLN A 123 -1.82 6.54 0.27
C GLN A 123 -1.50 5.09 -0.13
N ILE A 124 -2.51 4.21 -0.14
CA ILE A 124 -2.32 2.81 -0.57
C ILE A 124 -1.92 2.76 -2.04
N VAL A 125 -2.65 3.44 -2.92
CA VAL A 125 -2.44 3.38 -4.37
C VAL A 125 -1.06 3.90 -4.76
N ILE A 126 -0.65 5.06 -4.25
CA ILE A 126 0.67 5.64 -4.56
C ILE A 126 1.79 4.75 -4.01
N TYR A 127 1.63 4.19 -2.81
CA TYR A 127 2.59 3.25 -2.24
C TYR A 127 2.74 1.99 -3.10
N VAL A 128 1.62 1.38 -3.52
CA VAL A 128 1.61 0.20 -4.39
C VAL A 128 2.19 0.55 -5.75
N PHE A 129 1.84 1.70 -6.33
CA PHE A 129 2.38 2.17 -7.61
C PHE A 129 3.92 2.26 -7.57
N ALA A 130 4.49 2.91 -6.56
CA ALA A 130 5.94 2.99 -6.41
C ALA A 130 6.60 1.60 -6.32
N ARG A 131 5.96 0.65 -5.61
CA ARG A 131 6.44 -0.73 -5.50
C ARG A 131 6.32 -1.50 -6.81
N VAL A 132 5.26 -1.28 -7.59
CA VAL A 132 5.07 -1.87 -8.92
C VAL A 132 6.11 -1.32 -9.89
N MET A 133 6.35 -0.01 -9.92
CA MET A 133 7.38 0.59 -10.77
C MET A 133 8.77 0.04 -10.44
N LEU A 134 9.10 -0.11 -9.15
CA LEU A 134 10.36 -0.74 -8.72
C LEU A 134 10.44 -2.21 -9.15
N ALA A 135 9.33 -2.96 -9.07
CA ALA A 135 9.28 -4.35 -9.52
C ALA A 135 9.45 -4.46 -11.04
N LEU A 136 8.80 -3.58 -11.83
CA LEU A 136 8.97 -3.52 -13.28
C LEU A 136 10.41 -3.17 -13.67
N ALA A 137 11.03 -2.22 -12.98
CA ALA A 137 12.45 -1.90 -13.18
C ALA A 137 13.35 -3.12 -12.92
N LYS A 138 13.07 -3.89 -11.85
CA LYS A 138 13.79 -5.14 -11.57
C LYS A 138 13.57 -6.20 -12.66
N LEU A 139 12.33 -6.39 -13.12
CA LEU A 139 12.01 -7.33 -14.19
C LEU A 139 12.70 -6.97 -15.52
N ALA A 140 12.85 -5.68 -15.81
CA ALA A 140 13.55 -5.21 -16.99
C ALA A 140 15.07 -5.46 -16.92
N VAL A 141 15.66 -5.37 -15.71
CA VAL A 141 17.10 -5.47 -15.52
C VAL A 141 17.59 -6.89 -15.22
N GLN A 142 16.83 -7.71 -14.49
CA GLN A 142 17.26 -9.03 -14.03
C GLN A 142 17.36 -10.08 -15.16
N PRO A 143 18.37 -10.98 -15.14
CA PRO A 143 18.55 -11.99 -16.18
C PRO A 143 17.34 -12.90 -16.34
N ASN A 144 16.98 -13.20 -17.59
CA ASN A 144 16.00 -14.23 -17.96
C ASN A 144 14.58 -14.01 -17.40
N MET A 145 14.26 -12.80 -16.93
CA MET A 145 12.94 -12.48 -16.37
C MET A 145 11.95 -11.93 -17.41
N HIS A 146 12.46 -11.24 -18.45
CA HIS A 146 11.63 -10.64 -19.51
C HIS A 146 12.40 -10.55 -20.84
N PRO A 147 11.76 -10.57 -22.03
CA PRO A 147 12.43 -10.34 -23.31
C PRO A 147 13.24 -9.03 -23.40
N LEU A 148 12.91 -8.04 -22.59
CA LEU A 148 13.68 -6.79 -22.51
C LEU A 148 15.01 -6.96 -21.76
N SER A 149 15.12 -7.96 -20.89
CA SER A 149 16.32 -8.24 -20.10
C SER A 149 17.46 -8.88 -20.90
N SER A 150 17.15 -9.50 -22.04
CA SER A 150 18.15 -10.11 -22.94
C SER A 150 18.90 -9.08 -23.79
N LEU A 151 18.40 -7.84 -23.87
CA LEU A 151 19.06 -6.74 -24.58
C LEU A 151 20.17 -6.07 -23.74
N ILE A 152 20.26 -6.40 -22.44
CA ILE A 152 21.20 -5.77 -21.51
C ILE A 152 22.41 -6.70 -21.31
N THR A 153 23.61 -6.23 -21.66
CA THR A 153 24.86 -6.96 -21.41
C THR A 153 25.14 -7.10 -19.91
N SER A 154 25.90 -8.14 -19.53
CA SER A 154 26.24 -8.42 -18.13
C SER A 154 26.98 -7.26 -17.45
N ASP A 155 27.89 -6.59 -18.16
CA ASP A 155 28.62 -5.42 -17.66
C ASP A 155 27.71 -4.21 -17.42
N SER A 156 26.81 -3.92 -18.38
CA SER A 156 25.84 -2.83 -18.25
C SER A 156 24.86 -3.06 -17.10
N ARG A 157 24.46 -4.31 -16.84
CA ARG A 157 23.58 -4.67 -15.72
C ARG A 157 24.22 -4.35 -14.37
N THR A 158 25.50 -4.68 -14.19
CA THR A 158 26.22 -4.41 -12.94
C THR A 158 26.33 -2.90 -12.70
N LYS A 159 26.66 -2.13 -13.74
CA LYS A 159 26.71 -0.66 -13.68
C LYS A 159 25.35 -0.05 -13.34
N ILE A 160 24.27 -0.51 -13.99
CA ILE A 160 22.90 -0.06 -13.71
C ILE A 160 22.52 -0.39 -12.26
N THR A 161 22.78 -1.61 -11.80
CA THR A 161 22.40 -2.03 -10.45
C THR A 161 23.13 -1.24 -9.37
N ASN A 162 24.40 -0.91 -9.60
CA ASN A 162 25.22 -0.17 -8.64
C ASN A 162 24.86 1.32 -8.60
N ASN A 163 24.57 1.94 -9.74
CA ASN A 163 24.39 3.40 -9.85
C ASN A 163 22.92 3.86 -9.86
N ALA A 164 21.97 2.98 -10.17
CA ALA A 164 20.57 3.38 -10.32
C ALA A 164 19.96 3.92 -9.01
N TYR A 165 20.25 3.28 -7.87
CA TYR A 165 19.65 3.70 -6.60
C TYR A 165 20.17 5.07 -6.12
N PRO A 166 21.49 5.35 -6.10
CA PRO A 166 22.00 6.68 -5.77
C PRO A 166 21.43 7.80 -6.66
N VAL A 167 21.40 7.58 -7.98
CA VAL A 167 20.85 8.56 -8.93
C VAL A 167 19.36 8.79 -8.69
N PHE A 168 18.58 7.71 -8.52
CA PHE A 168 17.15 7.79 -8.22
C PHE A 168 16.88 8.54 -6.91
N ALA A 169 17.64 8.23 -5.85
CA ALA A 169 17.51 8.87 -4.55
C ALA A 169 17.83 10.37 -4.63
N GLY A 170 18.96 10.74 -5.27
CA GLY A 170 19.36 12.13 -5.44
C GLY A 170 18.35 12.94 -6.25
N MET A 171 17.86 12.39 -7.36
CA MET A 171 16.87 13.06 -8.20
C MET A 171 15.52 13.21 -7.49
N THR A 172 15.06 12.18 -6.79
CA THR A 172 13.79 12.23 -6.03
C THR A 172 13.84 13.33 -4.97
N TRP A 173 14.94 13.43 -4.22
CA TRP A 173 15.10 14.48 -3.22
C TRP A 173 15.24 15.87 -3.84
N ALA A 174 16.01 16.02 -4.91
CA ALA A 174 16.12 17.29 -5.62
C ALA A 174 14.74 17.81 -6.08
N MET A 175 13.92 16.93 -6.64
CA MET A 175 12.55 17.26 -7.07
C MET A 175 11.65 17.64 -5.89
N VAL A 176 11.66 16.87 -4.79
CA VAL A 176 10.84 17.16 -3.61
C VAL A 176 11.21 18.51 -3.00
N MET A 177 12.50 18.83 -2.88
CA MET A 177 12.96 20.11 -2.37
C MET A 177 12.57 21.28 -3.29
N TYR A 178 12.71 21.11 -4.60
CA TYR A 178 12.31 22.13 -5.58
C TYR A 178 10.80 22.40 -5.52
N ILE A 179 9.98 21.35 -5.54
CA ILE A 179 8.52 21.48 -5.47
C ILE A 179 8.10 22.09 -4.14
N PHE A 180 8.71 21.69 -3.02
CA PHE A 180 8.42 22.30 -1.72
C PHE A 180 8.69 23.81 -1.69
N ARG A 181 9.76 24.27 -2.35
CA ARG A 181 10.12 25.69 -2.37
C ARG A 181 9.16 26.54 -3.20
N TRP A 182 8.72 26.03 -4.35
CA TRP A 182 7.98 26.83 -5.35
C TRP A 182 6.48 26.51 -5.44
N HIS A 183 6.08 25.27 -5.12
CA HIS A 183 4.70 24.77 -5.23
C HIS A 183 4.31 23.83 -4.07
N PRO A 184 4.48 24.23 -2.79
CA PRO A 184 4.29 23.35 -1.63
C PRO A 184 2.88 22.76 -1.52
N GLU A 185 1.86 23.44 -2.04
CA GLU A 185 0.46 23.01 -2.08
C GLU A 185 0.22 21.75 -2.93
N THR A 186 1.11 21.47 -3.89
CA THR A 186 1.02 20.28 -4.74
C THR A 186 1.51 19.01 -4.05
N LEU A 187 2.31 19.15 -2.98
CA LEU A 187 2.82 18.01 -2.22
C LEU A 187 1.72 17.38 -1.37
N ALA A 188 1.83 16.06 -1.19
CA ALA A 188 0.96 15.34 -0.27
C ALA A 188 0.99 16.00 1.11
N SER A 189 -0.18 16.22 1.70
CA SER A 189 -0.33 17.03 2.92
C SER A 189 0.55 16.56 4.08
N SER A 190 0.79 15.25 4.20
CA SER A 190 1.70 14.69 5.21
C SER A 190 3.16 15.06 4.97
N LEU A 191 3.63 14.96 3.72
CA LEU A 191 5.00 15.34 3.35
C LEU A 191 5.19 16.85 3.52
N ARG A 192 4.23 17.65 3.05
CA ARG A 192 4.27 19.11 3.23
C ARG A 192 4.37 19.50 4.70
N SER A 193 3.57 18.90 5.57
CA SER A 193 3.61 19.17 7.01
C SER A 193 4.97 18.86 7.62
N SER A 194 5.61 17.75 7.23
CA SER A 194 6.96 17.41 7.69
C SER A 194 8.00 18.40 7.15
N MET A 195 7.89 18.81 5.89
CA MET A 195 8.84 19.76 5.31
C MET A 195 8.72 21.16 5.89
N VAL A 196 7.50 21.63 6.19
CA VAL A 196 7.31 22.89 6.94
C VAL A 196 7.97 22.81 8.31
N TYR A 197 7.70 21.75 9.06
CA TYR A 197 8.29 21.59 10.40
C TYR A 197 9.82 21.51 10.38
N ILE A 198 10.41 20.82 9.40
CA ILE A 198 11.86 20.59 9.33
C ILE A 198 12.61 21.78 8.73
N TYR A 199 12.08 22.38 7.65
CA TYR A 199 12.81 23.35 6.82
C TYR A 199 12.20 24.75 6.83
N GLY A 200 10.88 24.88 7.01
CA GLY A 200 10.23 26.19 7.02
C GLY A 200 10.30 26.86 8.40
N ASP A 201 9.98 26.08 9.43
CA ASP A 201 10.00 26.57 10.81
C ASP A 201 11.42 26.70 11.36
N SER A 202 12.40 25.94 10.83
CA SER A 202 13.81 26.05 11.23
C SER A 202 14.43 27.42 10.97
N ASP A 203 13.85 28.21 10.06
CA ASP A 203 14.35 29.53 9.70
C ASP A 203 13.93 30.63 10.69
N HIS A 204 13.11 30.31 11.71
CA HIS A 204 12.51 31.29 12.62
C HIS A 204 12.69 30.87 14.09
N TRP A 205 13.33 31.71 14.92
CA TRP A 205 13.42 31.51 16.36
C TRP A 205 13.52 32.83 17.13
N ASP A 206 12.94 32.85 18.33
CA ASP A 206 12.85 34.05 19.17
C ASP A 206 13.61 33.90 20.50
N SER A 207 14.01 32.67 20.86
CA SER A 207 14.68 32.33 22.12
C SER A 207 15.51 31.04 22.03
N LEU A 208 16.39 30.79 23.00
CA LEU A 208 17.09 29.49 23.13
C LEU A 208 16.12 28.32 23.30
N ARG A 209 14.94 28.55 23.88
CA ARG A 209 13.90 27.54 24.03
C ARG A 209 13.28 27.18 22.69
N THR A 210 12.99 28.16 21.84
CA THR A 210 12.46 27.93 20.49
C THR A 210 13.50 27.36 19.53
N LEU A 211 14.79 27.59 19.81
CA LEU A 211 15.90 27.05 19.04
C LEU A 211 16.20 25.57 19.38
N LEU A 212 16.16 25.18 20.66
CA LEU A 212 16.69 23.87 21.11
C LEU A 212 15.64 22.92 21.71
N VAL A 213 14.49 23.41 22.17
CA VAL A 213 13.56 22.60 23.00
C VAL A 213 12.21 22.39 22.35
N HIS A 214 11.62 23.43 21.77
CA HIS A 214 10.30 23.34 21.14
C HIS A 214 10.23 24.21 19.90
N ASN A 215 9.61 23.72 18.84
CA ASN A 215 9.36 24.53 17.66
C ASN A 215 8.09 25.37 17.88
N LYS A 216 8.14 26.68 17.61
CA LYS A 216 7.10 27.69 17.87
C LYS A 216 6.47 27.62 19.28
#